data_AF-A0A520VRD9-F1
#
_entry.id   AF-A0A520VRD9-F1
#
_cell.length_a   1.000
_cell.length_b   1.000
_cell.length_c   1.000
_cell.angle_alpha   90.00
_cell.angle_beta   90.00
_cell.angle_gamma   90.00
#
_symmetry.space_group_name_H-M   'P 1'
#
loop_
_entity.id
_entity.type
_entity.pdbx_description
1 polymer ?
#
loop_
_entity_poly.entity_id
_entity_poly.type
_entity_poly.pdbx_seq_one_letter_code
_entity_poly.pdbx_strand_id
1 'polypeptide(L)' 'MHKHRFYIDYPQEKLDGELYKYKCAFCGIDTVTIDGMLENHSPTCEYRLEKENDANSDT' A
#
# COMPACT_ATOMS: atom_id res chain seq x y z
N MET A 1 24.95 -7.86 -2.65
CA MET A 1 23.78 -7.22 -2.00
C MET A 1 22.63 -7.22 -2.99
N HIS A 2 21.65 -8.11 -2.83
CA HIS A 2 20.45 -8.05 -3.65
C HIS A 2 19.59 -6.91 -3.12
N LYS A 3 19.52 -5.82 -3.88
CA LYS A 3 18.56 -4.75 -3.66
C LYS A 3 17.18 -5.39 -3.87
N HIS A 4 16.55 -5.86 -2.80
CA HIS A 4 15.13 -6.20 -2.86
C HIS A 4 14.44 -4.94 -3.37
N ARG A 5 13.93 -4.99 -4.60
CA ARG A 5 13.10 -3.92 -5.12
C ARG A 5 11.84 -4.00 -4.28
N PHE A 6 11.71 -3.12 -3.29
CA PHE A 6 10.45 -2.86 -2.62
C PHE A 6 9.51 -2.36 -3.72
N TYR A 7 8.72 -3.29 -4.28
CA TYR A 7 7.77 -2.98 -5.32
C TYR A 7 6.48 -2.63 -4.61
N ILE A 8 6.16 -1.34 -4.59
CA ILE A 8 4.86 -0.88 -4.13
C ILE A 8 3.88 -1.14 -5.26
N ASP A 9 2.98 -2.10 -5.08
CA ASP A 9 1.96 -2.52 -6.06
C ASP A 9 0.58 -1.92 -5.77
N TYR A 10 0.35 -1.32 -4.60
CA TYR A 10 -0.88 -0.60 -4.34
C TYR A 10 -0.94 0.74 -5.09
N PRO A 11 -2.11 1.15 -5.60
CA PRO A 11 -2.31 2.45 -6.22
C PRO A 11 -1.94 3.61 -5.29
N GLN A 12 -1.22 4.60 -5.82
CA GLN A 12 -0.75 5.77 -5.09
C GLN A 12 -1.31 7.07 -5.67
N GLU A 13 -1.58 8.03 -4.79
CA GLU A 13 -1.89 9.42 -5.11
C GLU A 13 -0.82 10.35 -4.53
N LYS A 14 -0.51 11.45 -5.23
CA LYS A 14 0.35 12.49 -4.68
C LYS A 14 -0.40 13.31 -3.64
N LEU A 15 0.29 13.70 -2.57
CA LEU A 15 -0.23 14.73 -1.67
C LEU A 15 0.03 16.11 -2.27
N ASP A 16 -1.05 16.87 -2.48
CA ASP A 16 -0.97 18.21 -3.04
C ASP A 16 -0.12 19.12 -2.14
N GLY A 17 0.79 19.87 -2.77
CA GLY A 17 1.64 20.85 -2.11
C GLY A 17 2.95 20.31 -1.52
N GLU A 18 3.17 18.99 -1.52
CA GLU A 18 4.42 18.40 -1.01
C GLU A 18 5.20 17.64 -2.09
N LEU A 19 6.49 17.95 -2.18
CA LEU A 19 7.39 17.28 -3.12
C LEU A 19 7.62 15.82 -2.69
N TYR A 20 7.37 14.89 -3.61
CA TYR A 20 7.64 13.46 -3.47
C TYR A 20 6.87 12.71 -2.38
N LYS A 21 5.80 13.29 -1.81
CA LYS A 21 4.92 12.56 -0.90
C LYS A 21 3.77 11.89 -1.64
N TYR A 22 3.54 10.63 -1.29
CA TYR A 22 2.49 9.79 -1.84
C TYR A 22 1.71 9.13 -0.72
N LYS A 23 0.46 8.80 -0.99
CA LYS A 23 -0.44 8.02 -0.12
C LYS A 23 -1.12 6.92 -0.92
N CYS A 24 -1.59 5.88 -0.27
CA CYS A 24 -2.46 4.89 -0.91
C CYS A 24 -3.75 5.56 -1.39
N ALA A 25 -4.16 5.30 -2.64
CA ALA A 25 -5.38 5.86 -3.22
C ALA A 25 -6.66 5.40 -2.50
N PHE A 26 -6.63 4.24 -1.85
CA PHE A 26 -7.81 3.66 -1.19
C PHE A 26 -7.97 4.07 0.27
N CYS A 27 -6.88 4.06 1.05
CA CYS A 27 -6.95 4.38 2.49
C CYS A 27 -6.36 5.74 2.85
N GLY A 28 -5.69 6.42 1.92
CA GLY A 28 -5.08 7.72 2.14
C GLY A 28 -3.90 7.74 3.11
N ILE A 29 -3.43 6.58 3.57
CA ILE A 29 -2.25 6.47 4.44
C ILE A 29 -0.99 6.69 3.62
N ASP A 30 -0.07 7.50 4.15
CA ASP A 30 1.20 7.83 3.50
C ASP A 30 2.03 6.58 3.20
N THR A 31 2.70 6.56 2.05
CA THR A 31 3.55 5.44 1.62
C THR A 31 4.67 5.14 2.61
N VAL A 32 5.19 6.17 3.29
CA VAL A 32 6.20 6.04 4.35
C VAL A 32 5.63 5.36 5.59
N THR A 33 4.37 5.62 5.93
CA THR A 33 3.68 4.98 7.06
C THR A 33 3.28 3.55 6.74
N ILE A 34 2.90 3.26 5.49
CA ILE A 34 2.60 1.90 5.03
C ILE A 34 3.88 1.03 5.05
N ASP A 35 5.03 1.61 4.71
CA ASP A 35 6.32 0.90 4.62
C ASP A 35 6.28 -0.35 3.72
N GLY A 36 5.39 -0.33 2.71
CA GLY A 36 5.16 -1.46 1.83
C GLY A 36 4.49 -2.68 2.47
N MET A 37 4.06 -2.59 3.73
CA MET A 37 3.44 -3.68 4.47
C MET A 37 1.92 -3.66 4.35
N LEU A 38 1.31 -4.81 4.10
CA LEU A 38 -0.14 -4.93 3.91
C LEU A 38 -0.91 -4.59 5.19
N GLU A 39 -0.38 -5.00 6.33
CA GLU A 39 -0.98 -4.78 7.65
C GLU A 39 -1.00 -3.31 8.09
N ASN A 40 -0.13 -2.47 7.52
CA ASN A 40 -0.06 -1.04 7.81
C ASN A 40 -1.09 -0.21 7.03
N HIS A 41 -1.84 -0.84 6.11
CA HIS A 41 -3.02 -0.21 5.54
C HIS A 41 -4.17 -0.19 6.56
N SER A 42 -5.09 0.78 6.39
CA SER A 42 -6.35 0.82 7.14
C SER A 42 -7.06 -0.55 7.07
N PRO A 43 -7.66 -1.05 8.17
CA PRO A 43 -8.49 -2.27 8.14
C PRO A 43 -9.65 -2.20 7.14
N THR A 44 -10.03 -1.00 6.70
CA THR A 44 -11.07 -0.76 5.70
C THR A 44 -10.52 -0.43 4.31
N CYS A 45 -9.22 -0.64 4.07
CA CYS A 45 -8.59 -0.36 2.78
C CYS A 45 -9.00 -1.42 1.75
N GLU A 46 -9.57 -0.99 0.62
CA GLU A 46 -10.02 -1.89 -0.45
C GLU A 46 -8.89 -2.78 -0.96
N TYR A 47 -7.74 -2.21 -1.31
CA TYR A 47 -6.53 -2.98 -1.68
C TYR A 47 -6.14 -4.04 -0.63
N ARG A 48 -6.22 -3.70 0.66
CA ARG A 48 -5.88 -4.63 1.75
C ARG A 48 -6.86 -5.80 1.75
N LEU A 49 -8.16 -5.49 1.72
CA LEU A 49 -9.22 -6.48 1.74
C LEU A 49 -9.13 -7.41 0.53
N GLU A 50 -8.86 -6.87 -0.66
CA GLU A 50 -8.64 -7.68 -1.88
C GLU A 50 -7.45 -8.63 -1.71
N LYS A 51 -6.28 -8.14 -1.28
CA LYS A 51 -5.09 -8.99 -1.08
C LYS A 51 -5.28 -10.05 0.00
N GLU A 52 -5.97 -9.71 1.09
CA GLU A 52 -6.31 -10.67 2.15
C GLU A 52 -7.28 -11.75 1.61
N ASN A 53 -8.23 -11.38 0.75
CA ASN A 53 -9.15 -12.35 0.13
C ASN A 53 -8.44 -13.25 -0.90
N ASP A 54 -7.58 -12.68 -1.74
CA ASP A 54 -6.80 -13.43 -2.73
C ASP A 54 -5.91 -14.48 -2.05
N ALA A 55 -5.26 -14.12 -0.94
CA ALA A 55 -4.44 -15.03 -0.13
C ALA A 55 -5.24 -16.20 0.48
N ASN A 56 -6.57 -16.06 0.61
CA ASN A 56 -7.44 -17.10 1.14
C ASN A 56 -8.08 -17.98 0.04
N SER A 57 -7.76 -17.75 -1.24
CA SER A 57 -8.33 -18.49 -2.39
C SER A 57 -7.54 -19.73 -2.84
N ASP A 58 -6.41 -20.03 -2.19
CA ASP A 58 -5.52 -21.16 -2.53
C ASP A 58 -5.82 -22.44 -1.73
N THR A 59 -7.11 -22.72 -1.45
CA THR A 59 -7.58 -23.97 -0.80
C THR A 59 -8.52 -24.78 -1.68
#